data_AF-A0A661A2U5-F1
#
_entry.id   AF-A0A661A2U5-F1
#
_cell.length_a   1.000
_cell.length_b   1.000
_cell.length_c   1.000
_cell.angle_alpha   90.00
_cell.angle_beta   90.00
_cell.angle_gamma   90.00
#
_symmetry.space_group_name_H-M   'P 1'
#
loop_
_entity.id
_entity.type
_entity.pdbx_description
1 polymer ?
#
loop_
_entity_poly.entity_id
_entity_poly.type
_entity_poly.pdbx_seq_one_letter_code
_entity_poly.pdbx_strand_id
1 'polypeptide(L)' 'MKDILGNELAVGDYVVTTVSKYEELKVGIIVKFTPKACRVRSIKNDQDQGNLKYSYQLMRVEEDIAVLYKLKKG' A
#
# COMPACT_ATOMS: atom_id res chain seq x y z
N MET A 1 -2.99 -13.52 0.99
CA MET A 1 -3.96 -12.64 0.30
C MET A 1 -3.31 -12.19 -1.00
N LYS A 2 -4.06 -11.95 -2.08
CA LYS A 2 -3.48 -11.58 -3.39
C LYS A 2 -3.87 -10.17 -3.83
N ASP A 3 -2.95 -9.48 -4.46
CA ASP A 3 -3.16 -8.15 -5.05
C ASP A 3 -4.01 -8.23 -6.34
N ILE A 4 -4.27 -7.08 -6.98
CA ILE A 4 -5.06 -7.02 -8.23
C ILE A 4 -4.42 -7.79 -9.40
N LEU A 5 -3.12 -8.02 -9.37
CA LEU A 5 -2.37 -8.75 -10.40
C LEU A 5 -2.20 -10.24 -10.06
N GLY A 6 -2.71 -10.70 -8.91
CA GLY A 6 -2.60 -12.08 -8.46
C GLY A 6 -1.32 -12.39 -7.69
N ASN A 7 -0.49 -11.38 -7.38
CA ASN A 7 0.72 -11.55 -6.59
C ASN A 7 0.37 -11.78 -5.12
N GLU A 8 1.15 -12.63 -4.45
CA GLU A 8 1.00 -12.81 -3.01
C GLU A 8 1.48 -11.56 -2.25
N LEU A 9 0.65 -11.15 -1.29
CA LEU A 9 0.91 -10.05 -0.38
C LEU A 9 1.37 -10.59 0.98
N ALA A 10 2.42 -9.97 1.52
CA ALA A 10 2.96 -10.19 2.85
C ALA A 10 2.98 -8.88 3.68
N VAL A 11 3.13 -9.02 5.01
CA VAL A 11 3.37 -7.87 5.89
C VAL A 11 4.77 -7.36 5.61
N GLY A 12 4.92 -6.04 5.49
CA GLY A 12 6.16 -5.39 5.08
C GLY A 12 6.22 -5.07 3.59
N ASP A 13 5.35 -5.66 2.76
CA ASP A 13 5.32 -5.35 1.33
C ASP A 13 4.91 -3.89 1.07
N TYR A 14 5.59 -3.29 0.10
CA TYR A 14 5.21 -2.01 -0.47
C TYR A 14 4.07 -2.21 -1.47
N VAL A 15 3.04 -1.38 -1.34
CA VAL A 15 1.86 -1.41 -2.19
C VAL A 15 1.48 -0.03 -2.67
N VAL A 16 0.99 0.04 -3.90
CA VAL A 16 0.28 1.21 -4.41
C VAL A 16 -1.20 1.03 -4.13
N THR A 17 -1.82 2.08 -3.60
CA THR A 17 -3.26 2.16 -3.36
C THR A 17 -3.80 3.48 -3.88
N THR A 18 -5.05 3.47 -4.32
CA THR A 18 -5.80 4.71 -4.56
C THR A 18 -6.35 5.27 -3.24
N VAL A 19 -6.30 6.60 -3.09
CA VAL A 19 -7.01 7.34 -2.04
C VAL A 19 -8.23 8.05 -2.68
N SER A 20 -9.15 8.53 -1.84
CA SER A 20 -10.49 9.05 -2.15
C SER A 20 -10.68 9.63 -3.57
N LYS A 21 -11.82 9.27 -4.19
CA LYS A 21 -12.23 9.64 -5.56
C LYS A 21 -11.36 9.12 -6.72
N TYR A 22 -10.47 8.16 -6.49
CA TYR A 22 -9.66 7.50 -7.53
C TYR A 22 -8.62 8.40 -8.24
N GLU A 23 -8.46 9.65 -7.80
CA GLU A 23 -7.57 10.60 -8.47
C GLU A 23 -6.13 10.53 -7.98
N GLU A 24 -5.90 10.03 -6.76
CA GLU A 24 -4.55 9.98 -6.18
C GLU A 24 -4.06 8.56 -5.90
N LEU A 25 -2.93 8.21 -6.53
CA LEU A 25 -2.13 7.05 -6.19
C LEU A 25 -1.15 7.39 -5.07
N LYS A 26 -1.15 6.58 -4.01
CA LYS A 26 -0.19 6.65 -2.90
C LYS A 26 0.49 5.32 -2.69
N VAL A 27 1.75 5.38 -2.29
CA VAL A 27 2.53 4.22 -1.88
C VAL A 27 2.41 4.07 -0.36
N GLY A 28 2.17 2.85 0.08
CA GLY A 28 2.06 2.46 1.48
C GLY A 28 2.75 1.14 1.75
N ILE A 29 2.77 0.74 3.02
CA ILE A 29 3.33 -0.52 3.50
C ILE A 29 2.21 -1.32 4.17
N ILE A 30 2.12 -2.60 3.87
CA ILE A 30 1.20 -3.51 4.58
C ILE A 30 1.73 -3.72 6.00
N VAL A 31 0.96 -3.29 6.99
CA VAL A 31 1.34 -3.44 8.42
C VAL A 31 0.60 -4.59 9.10
N LYS A 32 -0.58 -4.97 8.58
CA LYS A 32 -1.39 -6.04 9.17
C LYS A 32 -2.39 -6.59 8.16
N PHE A 33 -2.66 -7.88 8.23
CA PHE A 33 -3.81 -8.49 7.57
C PHE A 33 -5.00 -8.62 8.54
N THR A 34 -6.19 -8.40 7.99
CA THR A 34 -7.46 -8.77 8.60
C THR A 34 -8.09 -9.88 7.74
N PRO A 35 -9.11 -10.62 8.22
CA PRO A 35 -9.71 -11.71 7.45
C PRO A 35 -10.23 -11.29 6.06
N LYS A 36 -10.57 -10.01 5.87
CA LYS A 36 -11.16 -9.49 4.62
C LYS A 36 -10.33 -8.43 3.91
N ALA A 37 -9.33 -7.84 4.56
CA ALA A 37 -8.62 -6.66 4.05
C ALA A 37 -7.20 -6.55 4.62
N CYS A 38 -6.39 -5.67 4.05
CA CYS A 38 -5.07 -5.28 4.55
C CYS A 38 -5.16 -3.92 5.24
N ARG A 39 -4.33 -3.71 6.25
CA ARG A 39 -4.07 -2.38 6.81
C ARG A 39 -2.80 -1.83 6.16
N VAL A 40 -2.92 -0.70 5.49
CA VAL A 40 -1.84 -0.07 4.72
C VAL A 40 -1.51 1.27 5.35
N ARG A 41 -0.27 1.41 5.80
CA ARG A 41 0.27 2.66 6.36
C ARG A 41 0.91 3.48 5.24
N SER A 42 0.63 4.78 5.20
CA SER A 42 1.27 5.70 4.26
C SER A 42 2.76 5.86 4.58
N ILE A 43 3.62 5.86 3.55
CA ILE A 43 5.07 6.08 3.74
C ILE A 43 5.39 7.53 4.14
N LYS A 44 4.47 8.46 3.86
CA LYS A 44 4.66 9.90 4.13
C LYS A 44 4.37 10.31 5.57
N ASN A 45 3.55 9.54 6.29
CA ASN A 45 3.00 10.00 7.55
C ASN A 45 3.09 8.88 8.59
N ASP A 46 4.15 8.91 9.39
CA ASP A 46 4.43 7.87 10.39
C ASP A 46 3.37 7.80 11.50
N GLN A 47 2.59 8.87 11.68
CA GLN A 47 1.48 8.91 12.63
C GLN A 47 0.18 8.29 12.09
N ASP A 48 0.14 7.88 10.82
CA ASP A 48 -1.05 7.23 10.25
C ASP A 48 -1.15 5.78 10.79
N GLN A 49 -2.24 5.47 11.50
CA GLN A 49 -2.53 4.12 11.99
C GLN A 49 -2.82 3.11 10.86
N GLY A 50 -2.82 3.59 9.62
CA GLY A 50 -3.00 2.79 8.43
C GLY A 50 -4.46 2.61 8.09
N ASN A 51 -4.76 2.82 6.81
CA ASN A 51 -6.08 2.71 6.24
C ASN A 51 -6.39 1.25 5.89
N LEU A 52 -7.64 0.85 6.12
CA LEU A 52 -8.11 -0.46 5.68
C LEU A 52 -8.32 -0.44 4.15
N LYS A 53 -7.73 -1.40 3.45
CA LYS A 53 -7.80 -1.54 2.00
C LYS A 53 -8.06 -2.98 1.62
N TYR A 54 -8.98 -3.20 0.70
CA TYR A 54 -9.19 -4.52 0.15
C TYR A 54 -8.05 -4.88 -0.80
N SER A 55 -7.76 -6.17 -0.93
CA SER A 55 -6.60 -6.61 -1.71
C SER A 55 -6.70 -6.28 -3.20
N TYR A 56 -7.92 -6.25 -3.75
CA TYR A 56 -8.17 -5.82 -5.13
C TYR A 56 -7.93 -4.32 -5.36
N GLN A 57 -7.74 -3.52 -4.30
CA GLN A 57 -7.39 -2.10 -4.38
C GLN A 57 -5.88 -1.86 -4.27
N LEU A 58 -5.11 -2.93 -4.11
CA LEU A 58 -3.68 -2.91 -3.89
C LEU A 58 -2.96 -3.52 -5.09
N MET A 59 -1.79 -2.97 -5.37
CA MET A 59 -0.82 -3.53 -6.30
C MET A 59 0.53 -3.57 -5.61
N ARG A 60 1.16 -4.75 -5.54
CA ARG A 60 2.51 -4.87 -4.98
C ARG A 60 3.50 -4.14 -5.88
N VAL A 61 4.44 -3.45 -5.26
CA VAL A 61 5.55 -2.79 -5.97
C VAL A 61 6.87 -3.19 -5.34
N GLU A 62 7.92 -3.14 -6.14
CA GLU A 62 9.28 -3.37 -5.67
C GLU A 62 9.74 -2.21 -4.77
N GLU A 63 10.63 -2.53 -3.82
CA GLU A 63 11.07 -1.60 -2.79
C GLU A 63 11.84 -0.40 -3.37
N ASP A 64 12.66 -0.63 -4.40
CA ASP A 64 13.38 0.41 -5.14
C ASP A 64 12.43 1.45 -5.76
N ILE A 65 11.31 1.00 -6.34
CA ILE A 65 10.25 1.87 -6.87
C ILE A 65 9.59 2.68 -5.73
N ALA A 66 9.32 2.02 -4.61
CA ALA A 66 8.72 2.69 -3.45
C ALA A 66 9.64 3.77 -2.84
N VAL A 67 10.94 3.49 -2.76
CA VAL A 67 11.97 4.43 -2.28
C VAL A 67 12.12 5.62 -3.24
N LEU A 68 12.16 5.39 -4.54
CA LEU A 68 12.19 6.46 -5.55
C LEU A 68 10.97 7.39 -5.43
N TYR A 69 9.78 6.82 -5.20
CA TYR A 69 8.57 7.61 -4.98
C TYR A 69 8.68 8.44 -3.70
N LYS A 70 9.20 7.87 -2.61
CA LYS A 70 9.43 8.59 -1.35
C LYS A 70 10.36 9.79 -1.54
N LEU A 71 11.46 9.60 -2.29
CA LEU A 71 12.45 10.65 -2.57
C LEU A 71 11.92 11.77 -3.48
N LYS A 72 11.08 11.46 -4.48
CA LYS A 72 10.52 12.47 -5.40
C LYS A 72 9.39 13.31 -4.80
N LYS A 73 8.73 12.81 -3.74
CA LYS A 73 7.52 13.41 -3.17
C LYS A 73 7.68 13.84 -1.70
N GLY A 74 8.85 13.64 -1.09
CA GLY A 74 9.26 14.23 0.20
C GLY A 74 9.93 15.57 -0.02
#